data_AF-A0A812PJY8-F1
#
_entry.id   AF-A0A812PJY8-F1
#
_cell.length_a   1.000
_cell.length_b   1.000
_cell.length_c   1.000
_cell.angle_alpha   90.00
_cell.angle_beta   90.00
_cell.angle_gamma   90.00
#
_symmetry.space_group_name_H-M   'P 1'
#
loop_
_entity.id
_entity.type
_entity.pdbx_description
1 polymer ?
#
loop_
_entity_poly.entity_id
_entity_poly.type
_entity_poly.pdbx_seq_one_letter_code
_entity_poly.pdbx_strand_id
1 'polypeptide(L)'
;VKVLPNPPAGVRLATEAVCVMFQLKPVKKNDPNTPGKKIDDYWETSQKEILNDPKALLDRLFNFDKDNIPDRVIQAITPYMEREDFDPVAIKK
;
A
#
# COMPACT_ATOMS: atom_id res chain seq x y z
N VAL A 1 13.22 8.67 7.16
CA VAL A 1 12.74 9.06 5.82
C VAL A 1 11.68 10.13 6.04
N LYS A 2 11.94 11.38 5.64
CA LYS A 2 10.92 12.45 5.70
C LYS A 2 9.80 12.09 4.72
N VAL A 3 8.54 12.31 5.10
CA VAL A 3 7.35 12.12 4.25
C VAL A 3 7.63 12.75 2.89
N LEU A 4 7.90 11.93 1.87
CA LEU A 4 8.14 12.41 0.52
C LEU A 4 6.77 12.79 -0.05
N PRO A 5 6.55 14.06 -0.44
CA PRO A 5 5.27 14.48 -0.97
C PRO A 5 4.89 13.71 -2.25
N ASN A 6 5.89 13.22 -3.00
CA ASN A 6 5.73 12.35 -4.16
C ASN A 6 6.81 11.26 -4.16
N PRO A 7 6.50 10.02 -3.73
CA PRO A 7 7.41 8.89 -3.88
C PRO A 7 7.48 8.44 -5.35
N PRO A 8 8.55 7.73 -5.73
CA PRO A 8 8.57 6.98 -6.98
C PRO A 8 7.34 6.05 -7.09
N ALA A 9 6.87 5.82 -8.32
CA ALA A 9 5.67 5.01 -8.57
C ALA A 9 5.76 3.61 -7.93
N GLY A 10 6.92 2.95 -8.01
CA GLY A 10 7.15 1.65 -7.38
C GLY A 10 7.04 1.68 -5.84
N VAL A 11 7.51 2.75 -5.20
CA VAL A 11 7.38 2.92 -3.75
C VAL A 11 5.92 3.14 -3.36
N ARG A 12 5.16 3.91 -4.15
CA ARG A 12 3.74 4.12 -3.92
C ARG A 12 2.96 2.80 -4.01
N LEU A 13 3.21 1.99 -5.03
CA LEU A 13 2.62 0.66 -5.19
C LEU A 13 2.97 -0.28 -4.04
N ALA A 14 4.23 -0.32 -3.61
CA ALA A 14 4.66 -1.14 -2.47
C ALA A 14 3.99 -0.73 -1.17
N THR A 15 3.86 0.57 -0.93
CA THR A 15 3.20 1.04 0.29
C THR A 15 1.69 0.73 0.24
N GLU A 16 1.07 0.76 -0.93
CA GLU A 16 -0.32 0.37 -1.15
C GLU A 16 -0.56 -1.12 -0.87
N ALA A 17 0.29 -1.98 -1.44
CA ALA A 17 0.29 -3.41 -1.21
C ALA A 17 0.41 -3.75 0.28
N VAL A 18 1.29 -3.06 1.01
CA VAL A 18 1.42 -3.20 2.47
C VAL A 18 0.14 -2.81 3.21
N CYS A 19 -0.54 -1.73 2.80
CA CYS A 19 -1.84 -1.37 3.37
C CYS A 19 -2.90 -2.44 3.17
N VAL A 20 -2.95 -3.07 2.00
CA VAL A 20 -3.88 -4.18 1.70
C VAL A 20 -3.57 -5.38 2.59
N MET A 21 -2.28 -5.75 2.73
CA MET A 21 -1.83 -6.86 3.57
C MET A 21 -2.20 -6.66 5.05
N PHE A 22 -2.05 -5.43 5.55
CA PHE A 22 -2.46 -5.06 6.91
C PHE A 22 -3.94 -4.72 7.06
N GLN A 23 -4.75 -4.92 6.00
CA GLN A 23 -6.19 -4.67 6.00
C GLN A 23 -6.57 -3.24 6.41
N LEU A 24 -5.71 -2.28 6.12
CA LEU A 24 -5.95 -0.88 6.42
C LEU A 24 -7.04 -0.34 5.49
N LYS A 25 -7.97 0.43 6.06
CA LYS A 25 -9.09 0.98 5.29
C LYS A 25 -8.60 2.11 4.39
N PRO A 26 -8.95 2.10 3.10
CA PRO A 26 -8.64 3.21 2.22
C PRO A 26 -9.45 4.45 2.60
N VAL A 27 -8.91 5.64 2.27
CA VAL A 27 -9.65 6.88 2.37
C VAL A 27 -10.46 7.08 1.08
N LYS A 28 -11.79 7.21 1.19
CA LYS A 28 -12.61 7.52 0.02
C LYS A 28 -12.39 8.96 -0.42
N LYS A 29 -11.88 9.14 -1.64
CA LYS A 29 -11.71 10.45 -2.28
C LYS A 29 -12.45 10.55 -3.58
N ASN A 30 -12.69 11.77 -4.04
CA ASN A 30 -13.16 11.99 -5.40
C ASN A 30 -12.04 11.65 -6.38
N ASP A 31 -12.37 10.95 -7.46
CA ASP A 31 -11.46 10.63 -8.54
C ASP A 31 -11.02 11.95 -9.22
N PRO A 32 -9.72 12.27 -9.23
CA PRO A 32 -9.23 13.49 -9.88
C PRO A 32 -9.42 13.46 -11.40
N ASN A 33 -9.56 12.28 -12.00
CA ASN A 33 -9.73 12.10 -13.44
C ASN A 33 -11.19 12.02 -13.86
N THR A 34 -12.09 11.62 -12.94
CA THR A 34 -13.52 11.45 -13.23
C THR A 34 -14.38 12.18 -12.20
N PRO A 35 -14.80 13.43 -12.48
CA PRO A 35 -15.70 14.17 -11.59
C PRO A 35 -16.96 13.37 -11.23
N GLY A 36 -17.22 13.24 -9.92
CA GLY A 36 -18.38 12.51 -9.38
C GLY A 36 -18.13 11.04 -9.05
N LYS A 37 -17.02 10.44 -9.50
CA LYS A 37 -16.60 9.10 -9.09
C LYS A 37 -15.80 9.18 -7.79
N LYS A 38 -15.95 8.21 -6.90
CA LYS A 38 -15.10 8.05 -5.72
C LYS A 38 -14.11 6.92 -5.94
N ILE A 39 -12.87 7.13 -5.52
CA ILE A 39 -11.79 6.14 -5.49
C ILE A 39 -11.39 5.85 -4.04
N ASP A 40 -10.94 4.62 -3.83
CA ASP A 40 -10.35 4.19 -2.57
C ASP A 40 -8.85 4.56 -2.61
N ASP A 41 -8.48 5.63 -1.89
CA ASP A 41 -7.12 6.13 -1.79
C ASP A 41 -6.39 5.46 -0.62
N TYR A 42 -5.61 4.43 -0.94
CA TYR A 42 -4.72 3.77 0.00
C TYR A 42 -3.42 4.55 0.23
N TRP A 43 -3.05 5.48 -0.66
CA TRP A 43 -1.84 6.28 -0.51
C TRP A 43 -1.93 7.18 0.73
N GLU A 44 -3.06 7.86 0.93
CA GLU A 44 -3.24 8.67 2.14
C GLU A 44 -3.24 7.83 3.41
N THR A 45 -3.91 6.66 3.42
CA THR A 45 -3.86 5.73 4.54
C THR A 45 -2.42 5.30 4.83
N SER A 46 -1.66 4.99 3.79
CA SER A 46 -0.26 4.57 3.91
C SER A 46 0.63 5.68 4.48
N GLN A 47 0.42 6.94 4.08
CA GLN A 47 1.17 8.06 4.65
C GLN A 47 0.93 8.18 6.15
N LYS A 48 -0.32 8.05 6.60
CA LYS A 48 -0.72 8.23 8.00
C LYS A 48 -0.33 7.05 8.89
N GLU A 49 -0.56 5.84 8.42
CA GLU A 49 -0.50 4.62 9.24
C GLU A 49 0.80 3.82 9.07
N ILE A 50 1.54 4.05 7.98
CA ILE A 50 2.73 3.28 7.61
C ILE A 50 3.98 4.16 7.57
N LEU A 51 3.93 5.27 6.83
CA LEU A 51 5.13 6.11 6.58
C LEU A 51 5.44 7.10 7.72
N ASN A 52 4.43 7.47 8.51
CA ASN A 52 4.62 8.37 9.66
C ASN A 52 5.37 7.71 10.82
N ASP A 53 5.28 6.38 10.97
CA ASP A 53 6.00 5.63 12.00
C ASP A 53 6.77 4.43 11.40
N PRO A 54 8.04 4.67 11.01
CA PRO A 54 8.89 3.62 10.46
C PRO A 54 9.17 2.48 11.44
N LYS A 55 9.14 2.72 12.77
CA LYS A 55 9.38 1.67 13.76
C LYS A 55 8.17 0.75 13.86
N ALA A 56 6.97 1.32 13.93
CA ALA A 56 5.74 0.56 13.96
C ALA A 56 5.55 -0.27 12.67
N LEU A 57 5.94 0.27 11.51
CA LEU A 57 5.96 -0.50 10.26
C LEU A 57 6.86 -1.73 10.36
N LEU A 58 8.12 -1.55 10.77
CA LEU A 58 9.06 -2.66 10.89
C LEU A 58 8.56 -3.71 11.87
N ASP A 59 8.05 -3.29 13.03
CA ASP A 59 7.48 -4.19 14.02
C ASP A 59 6.30 -5.01 13.45
N ARG A 60 5.35 -4.34 12.78
CA ARG A 60 4.22 -5.01 12.11
C ARG A 60 4.67 -6.01 11.04
N LEU A 61 5.75 -5.72 10.32
CA LEU A 61 6.31 -6.63 9.31
C LEU A 61 6.97 -7.86 9.96
N PHE A 62 7.75 -7.66 11.03
CA PHE A 62 8.39 -8.77 11.73
C PHE A 62 7.39 -9.68 12.45
N ASN A 63 6.32 -9.09 12.98
CA ASN A 63 5.28 -9.79 13.72
C ASN A 63 4.06 -10.16 12.86
N PHE A 64 4.15 -10.04 11.54
CA PHE A 64 3.02 -10.33 10.64
C PHE A 64 2.69 -11.83 10.66
N ASP A 65 1.42 -12.14 10.93
CA ASP A 65 0.90 -13.51 10.90
C ASP A 65 0.64 -13.96 9.45
N LYS A 66 1.66 -14.59 8.87
CA LYS A 66 1.62 -15.15 7.52
C LYS A 66 0.79 -16.44 7.41
N ASP A 67 0.46 -17.08 8.52
CA ASP A 67 -0.24 -18.37 8.54
C ASP A 67 -1.77 -18.18 8.53
N ASN A 68 -2.24 -17.01 8.99
CA ASN A 68 -3.67 -16.67 9.06
C ASN A 68 -4.06 -15.47 8.18
N ILE A 69 -3.61 -15.43 6.92
CA ILE A 69 -4.01 -14.39 5.97
C ILE A 69 -5.40 -14.70 5.40
N PRO A 70 -6.41 -13.83 5.54
CA PRO A 70 -7.74 -14.11 5.00
C PRO A 70 -7.76 -14.11 3.48
N ASP A 71 -8.56 -15.00 2.87
CA ASP A 71 -8.67 -15.15 1.41
C ASP A 71 -8.97 -13.84 0.68
N ARG A 72 -9.77 -12.94 1.29
CA ARG A 72 -10.07 -11.61 0.73
C ARG A 72 -8.81 -10.77 0.51
N VAL A 73 -7.81 -10.89 1.39
CA VAL A 73 -6.55 -10.15 1.30
C VAL A 73 -5.69 -10.76 0.22
N ILE A 74 -5.65 -12.09 0.15
CA ILE A 74 -4.93 -12.83 -0.89
C ILE A 74 -5.46 -12.42 -2.27
N GLN A 75 -6.78 -12.45 -2.47
CA GLN A 75 -7.41 -12.02 -3.73
C GLN A 75 -7.14 -10.54 -4.05
N ALA A 76 -7.12 -9.67 -3.04
CA ALA A 76 -6.83 -8.26 -3.25
C ALA A 76 -5.36 -7.98 -3.57
N ILE A 77 -4.42 -8.80 -3.07
CA ILE A 77 -2.98 -8.62 -3.31
C ILE A 77 -2.50 -9.31 -4.61
N THR A 78 -3.17 -10.37 -5.08
CA THR A 78 -2.85 -11.05 -6.34
C THR A 78 -2.59 -10.11 -7.53
N PRO A 79 -3.46 -9.13 -7.85
CA PRO A 79 -3.22 -8.23 -8.99
C PRO A 79 -2.00 -7.32 -8.81
N TYR A 80 -1.53 -7.09 -7.57
CA TYR A 80 -0.27 -6.39 -7.32
C TYR A 80 0.93 -7.31 -7.56
N MET A 81 0.82 -8.62 -7.32
CA MET A 81 1.90 -9.58 -7.55
C MET A 81 2.14 -9.87 -9.04
N GLU A 82 1.10 -9.78 -9.87
CA GLU A 82 1.18 -10.00 -11.33
C GLU A 82 1.68 -8.78 -12.10
N ARG A 83 1.93 -7.67 -11.41
CA ARG A 83 2.37 -6.40 -11.99
C ARG A 83 3.88 -6.38 -12.20
N GLU A 84 4.31 -6.17 -13.45
CA GLU A 84 5.73 -6.06 -13.80
C GLU A 84 6.43 -4.85 -13.16
N ASP A 85 5.67 -3.78 -12.86
CA ASP A 85 6.16 -2.60 -12.13
C ASP A 85 6.27 -2.83 -10.61
N PHE A 86 5.82 -3.99 -10.14
CA PHE A 86 5.91 -4.45 -8.76
C PHE A 86 7.03 -5.49 -8.54
N ASP A 87 8.03 -5.52 -9.42
CA ASP A 87 9.23 -6.33 -9.24
C ASP A 87 10.25 -5.62 -8.31
N PRO A 88 10.90 -6.33 -7.36
CA PRO A 88 11.93 -5.74 -6.50
C PRO A 88 13.06 -5.02 -7.25
N VAL A 89 13.41 -5.51 -8.45
CA VAL A 89 14.42 -4.90 -9.32
C VAL A 89 13.90 -3.59 -9.92
N ALA A 90 12.61 -3.53 -10.28
CA ALA A 90 11.95 -2.33 -10.78
C ALA A 90 11.80 -1.26 -9.68
N ILE A 91 11.51 -1.67 -8.44
CA ILE A 91 11.29 -0.78 -7.29
C ILE A 91 12.61 -0.20 -6.74
N LYS A 92 13.74 -0.90 -6.90
CA LYS A 92 15.05 -0.47 -6.37
C LYS A 92 15.66 0.73 -7.12
N LYS A 93 15.18 1.05 -8.32
CA LYS A 93 15.66 2.16 -9.15
C LYS A 93 15.21 3.52 -8.62
#